data_AF-A0A7X8D7L9-F1
#
_entry.id   AF-A0A7X8D7L9-F1
#
_cell.length_a   1.000
_cell.length_b   1.000
_cell.length_c   1.000
_cell.angle_alpha   90.00
_cell.angle_beta   90.00
_cell.angle_gamma   90.00
#
_symmetry.space_group_name_H-M   'P 1'
#
loop_
_entity.id
_entity.type
_entity.pdbx_description
1 polymer ?
#
loop_
_entity_poly.entity_id
_entity_poly.type
_entity_poly.pdbx_seq_one_letter_code
_entity_poly.pdbx_strand_id
1 'polypeptide(L)'
;MIPNPDVMLINRELSLLKFNERVLAMAENPSTPLLERLRYLCIVSSNLDEFFEIRISSLKEKIDQAPHQMQADGYTPLEAFACIQQSTHDLVDKQNELLLNQVLPALMEEGIGLLRVPQWTQEQRDWAYNTFMREVMPLLTPIGLDPAHPFPRVYNKSLNFIISLSGEDAFGRTGAIAIVQAPRALPRLLKMPEAIAG
;
A
#
# COMPACT_ATOMS: atom_id res chain seq x y z
N MET A 1 -5.96 17.91 -21.36
CA MET A 1 -5.26 19.18 -21.63
C MET A 1 -4.30 18.92 -22.79
N ILE A 2 -4.47 19.58 -23.94
CA ILE A 2 -3.52 19.47 -25.06
C ILE A 2 -2.30 20.32 -24.67
N PRO A 3 -1.05 19.83 -24.80
CA PRO A 3 0.13 20.60 -24.44
C PRO A 3 0.24 21.86 -25.31
N ASN A 4 0.60 22.98 -24.69
CA ASN A 4 0.90 24.23 -25.37
C ASN A 4 2.06 23.98 -26.37
N PRO A 5 1.93 24.32 -27.66
CA PRO A 5 2.95 24.06 -28.67
C PRO A 5 4.32 24.73 -28.40
N ASP A 6 4.39 25.70 -27.49
CA ASP A 6 5.65 26.32 -27.03
C ASP A 6 6.37 25.56 -25.90
N VAL A 7 5.75 24.50 -25.36
CA VAL A 7 6.36 23.65 -24.31
C VAL A 7 7.17 22.54 -24.96
N MET A 8 8.49 22.67 -24.91
CA MET A 8 9.41 21.78 -25.63
C MET A 8 9.66 20.43 -24.91
N LEU A 9 9.32 20.32 -23.62
CA LEU A 9 9.62 19.15 -22.79
C LEU A 9 8.39 18.64 -22.05
N ILE A 10 8.30 17.32 -21.88
CA ILE A 10 7.25 16.68 -21.09
C ILE A 10 7.69 16.63 -19.63
N ASN A 11 6.77 16.90 -18.70
CA ASN A 11 7.05 16.73 -17.27
C ASN A 11 7.46 15.27 -16.98
N ARG A 12 8.60 15.13 -16.29
CA ARG A 12 9.25 13.84 -16.08
C ARG A 12 8.44 12.94 -15.15
N GLU A 13 7.91 13.49 -14.07
CA GLU A 13 7.18 12.76 -13.04
C GLU A 13 5.85 12.24 -13.57
N LEU A 14 5.11 13.08 -14.31
CA LEU A 14 3.91 12.66 -15.03
C LEU A 14 4.21 11.60 -16.08
N SER A 15 5.35 11.69 -16.77
CA SER A 15 5.79 10.66 -17.72
C SER A 15 6.05 9.31 -17.03
N LEU A 16 6.59 9.31 -15.81
CA LEU A 16 6.79 8.09 -15.02
C LEU A 16 5.46 7.49 -14.55
N LEU A 17 4.46 8.30 -14.21
CA LEU A 17 3.11 7.80 -13.94
C LEU A 17 2.48 7.18 -15.19
N LYS A 18 2.64 7.81 -16.37
CA LYS A 18 2.21 7.22 -17.65
C LYS A 18 2.93 5.91 -17.99
N PHE A 19 4.19 5.77 -17.61
CA PHE A 19 4.88 4.49 -17.72
C PHE A 19 4.21 3.43 -16.83
N ASN A 20 3.91 3.76 -15.57
CA ASN A 20 3.23 2.83 -14.66
C ASN A 20 1.80 2.48 -15.12
N GLU A 21 1.07 3.40 -15.74
CA GLU A 21 -0.21 3.10 -16.40
C GLU A 21 -0.06 2.02 -17.48
N ARG A 22 1.04 2.03 -18.25
CA ARG A 22 1.30 0.97 -19.25
C ARG A 22 1.67 -0.36 -18.61
N VAL A 23 2.37 -0.33 -17.47
CA VAL A 23 2.63 -1.56 -16.71
C VAL A 23 1.32 -2.12 -16.15
N LEU A 24 0.43 -1.27 -15.64
CA LEU A 24 -0.90 -1.67 -15.17
C LEU A 24 -1.74 -2.28 -16.30
N ALA A 25 -1.65 -1.74 -17.52
CA ALA A 25 -2.35 -2.28 -18.68
C ALA A 25 -2.00 -3.75 -18.98
N MET A 26 -0.81 -4.22 -18.60
CA MET A 26 -0.45 -5.64 -18.71
C MET A 26 -1.27 -6.52 -17.76
N ALA A 27 -1.64 -6.00 -16.58
CA ALA A 27 -2.55 -6.66 -15.64
C ALA A 27 -4.01 -6.57 -16.08
N GLU A 28 -4.39 -5.57 -16.89
CA GLU A 28 -5.75 -5.42 -17.45
C GLU A 28 -6.00 -6.41 -18.58
N ASN A 29 -4.97 -6.77 -19.33
CA ASN A 29 -5.08 -7.65 -20.48
C ASN A 29 -5.53 -9.08 -20.07
N PRO A 30 -6.71 -9.55 -20.52
CA PRO A 30 -7.21 -10.89 -20.21
C PRO A 30 -6.34 -12.03 -20.78
N SER A 31 -5.53 -11.76 -21.81
CA SER A 31 -4.60 -12.74 -22.37
C SER A 31 -3.34 -12.95 -21.52
N THR A 32 -3.08 -12.08 -20.54
CA THR A 32 -1.98 -12.25 -19.58
C THR A 32 -2.38 -13.32 -18.54
N PRO A 33 -1.53 -14.33 -18.26
CA PRO A 33 -1.80 -15.32 -17.21
C PRO A 33 -2.10 -14.68 -15.84
N LEU A 34 -3.03 -15.24 -15.06
CA LEU A 34 -3.52 -14.62 -13.81
C LEU A 34 -2.42 -14.26 -12.81
N LEU A 35 -1.45 -15.15 -12.59
CA LEU A 35 -0.32 -14.87 -11.70
C LEU A 35 0.60 -13.77 -12.24
N GLU A 36 0.76 -13.67 -13.56
CA GLU A 36 1.50 -12.57 -14.17
C GLU A 36 0.72 -11.24 -14.07
N ARG A 37 -0.61 -11.26 -14.16
CA ARG A 37 -1.44 -10.07 -13.87
C ARG A 37 -1.23 -9.59 -12.43
N LEU A 38 -1.25 -10.51 -11.46
CA LEU A 38 -0.92 -10.19 -10.06
C LEU A 38 0.50 -9.65 -9.92
N ARG A 39 1.46 -10.22 -10.63
CA ARG A 39 2.85 -9.75 -10.63
C ARG A 39 2.97 -8.32 -11.16
N TYR A 40 2.29 -7.98 -12.26
CA TYR A 40 2.27 -6.62 -12.78
C TYR A 40 1.66 -5.62 -11.81
N LEU A 41 0.59 -5.99 -11.09
CA LEU A 41 0.05 -5.19 -10.00
C LEU A 41 1.12 -4.93 -8.93
N CYS A 42 1.87 -5.95 -8.50
CA CYS A 42 2.96 -5.78 -7.53
C CYS A 42 4.11 -4.89 -8.04
N ILE A 43 4.43 -4.99 -9.34
CA ILE A 43 5.46 -4.14 -9.98
C ILE A 43 5.02 -2.66 -9.94
N VAL A 44 3.76 -2.37 -10.28
CA VAL A 44 3.23 -0.99 -10.20
C VAL A 44 3.35 -0.44 -8.78
N SER A 45 2.98 -1.21 -7.75
CA SER A 45 3.13 -0.77 -6.35
C SER A 45 4.60 -0.54 -5.97
N SER A 46 5.51 -1.42 -6.39
CA SER A 46 6.94 -1.26 -6.09
C SER A 46 7.56 -0.05 -6.78
N ASN A 47 7.15 0.22 -8.02
CA ASN A 47 7.57 1.42 -8.75
C ASN A 47 7.02 2.70 -8.11
N LEU A 48 5.78 2.67 -7.62
CA LEU A 48 5.20 3.79 -6.89
C LEU A 48 5.95 4.05 -5.57
N ASP A 49 6.34 3.00 -4.83
CA ASP A 49 7.18 3.18 -3.64
C ASP A 49 8.47 3.97 -3.96
N GLU A 50 9.22 3.56 -4.99
CA GLU A 50 10.44 4.27 -5.41
C GLU A 50 10.14 5.70 -5.88
N PHE A 51 9.04 5.88 -6.63
CA PHE A 51 8.60 7.18 -7.10
C PHE A 51 8.35 8.14 -5.93
N PHE A 52 7.68 7.70 -4.86
CA PHE A 52 7.45 8.52 -3.68
C PHE A 52 8.72 8.77 -2.86
N GLU A 53 9.56 7.76 -2.69
CA GLU A 53 10.81 7.87 -1.93
C GLU A 53 11.80 8.85 -2.57
N ILE A 54 11.90 8.85 -3.90
CA ILE A 54 12.91 9.63 -4.61
C ILE A 54 12.28 10.87 -5.26
N ARG A 55 11.28 10.70 -6.13
CA ARG A 55 10.80 11.77 -7.01
C ARG A 55 9.93 12.78 -6.27
N ILE A 56 8.99 12.30 -5.47
CA ILE A 56 8.12 13.19 -4.70
C ILE A 56 8.92 13.95 -3.64
N SER A 57 9.92 13.31 -3.03
CA SER A 57 10.81 14.02 -2.11
C SER A 57 11.54 15.18 -2.80
N SER A 58 12.16 14.95 -3.96
CA SER A 58 12.82 16.02 -4.72
C SER A 58 11.86 17.11 -5.20
N LEU A 59 10.61 16.75 -5.54
CA LEU A 59 9.60 17.73 -5.93
C LEU A 59 9.18 18.61 -4.75
N LYS A 60 9.04 18.04 -3.54
CA LYS A 60 8.75 18.81 -2.32
C LYS A 60 9.85 19.81 -2.00
N GLU A 61 11.12 19.43 -2.15
CA GLU A 61 12.24 20.37 -1.98
C GLU A 61 12.15 21.56 -2.97
N LYS A 62 11.75 21.31 -4.23
CA LYS A 62 11.52 22.38 -5.20
C LYS A 62 10.34 23.28 -4.84
N ILE A 63 9.27 22.71 -4.28
CA ILE A 63 8.12 23.47 -3.78
C ILE A 63 8.56 24.40 -2.65
N ASP A 64 9.38 23.92 -1.72
CA ASP A 64 9.86 24.73 -0.60
C ASP A 64 10.77 25.90 -1.05
N GLN A 65 11.54 25.70 -2.13
CA GLN A 65 12.47 26.71 -2.65
C GLN A 65 11.81 27.73 -3.59
N ALA A 66 10.98 27.27 -4.53
CA ALA A 66 10.45 28.10 -5.62
C ALA A 66 9.08 27.58 -6.13
N PRO A 67 8.01 27.67 -5.33
CA PRO A 67 6.74 26.98 -5.58
C PRO A 67 6.01 27.42 -6.86
N HIS A 68 6.22 28.67 -7.28
CA HIS A 68 5.54 29.31 -8.42
C HIS A 68 6.46 29.55 -9.61
N GLN A 69 7.70 29.06 -9.58
CA GLN A 69 8.63 29.25 -10.69
C GLN A 69 8.31 28.28 -11.83
N MET A 70 7.87 28.82 -12.97
CA MET A 70 7.65 28.04 -14.18
C MET A 70 8.91 27.27 -14.59
N GLN A 71 8.74 25.97 -14.84
CA GLN A 71 9.80 25.07 -15.29
C GLN A 71 9.75 24.89 -16.82
N ALA A 72 10.78 24.26 -17.38
CA ALA A 72 10.90 24.04 -18.82
C ALA A 72 9.82 23.11 -19.42
N ASP A 73 9.11 22.37 -18.58
CA ASP A 73 7.98 21.51 -18.94
C ASP A 73 6.62 22.23 -18.86
N GLY A 74 6.61 23.54 -18.59
CA GLY A 74 5.41 24.36 -18.56
C GLY A 74 4.58 24.27 -17.28
N TYR A 75 5.08 23.61 -16.24
CA TYR A 75 4.44 23.55 -14.92
C TYR A 75 5.23 24.34 -13.88
N THR A 76 4.53 24.96 -12.94
CA THR A 76 5.12 25.29 -11.63
C THR A 76 5.22 24.03 -10.75
N PRO A 77 6.13 23.96 -9.77
CA PRO A 77 6.22 22.82 -8.85
C PRO A 77 4.90 22.46 -8.15
N LEU A 78 4.10 23.47 -7.76
CA LEU A 78 2.79 23.24 -7.16
C LEU A 78 1.77 22.65 -8.14
N GLU A 79 1.73 23.14 -9.39
CA GLU A 79 0.84 22.59 -10.41
C GLU A 79 1.24 21.16 -10.77
N ALA A 80 2.53 20.90 -10.95
CA ALA A 80 3.05 19.55 -11.21
C ALA A 80 2.65 18.61 -10.06
N PHE A 81 2.84 19.02 -8.81
CA PHE A 81 2.47 18.22 -7.63
C PHE A 81 0.96 17.91 -7.59
N ALA A 82 0.11 18.88 -7.87
CA ALA A 82 -1.34 18.68 -7.93
C ALA A 82 -1.74 17.67 -9.03
N CYS A 83 -1.17 17.81 -10.24
CA CYS A 83 -1.40 16.87 -11.34
C CYS A 83 -0.90 15.46 -11.03
N ILE A 84 0.27 15.35 -10.39
CA ILE A 84 0.86 14.08 -9.96
C ILE A 84 -0.01 13.40 -8.90
N GLN A 85 -0.50 14.17 -7.92
CA GLN A 85 -1.39 13.65 -6.88
C GLN A 85 -2.65 13.05 -7.50
N GLN A 86 -3.34 13.81 -8.36
CA GLN A 86 -4.54 13.31 -9.05
C GLN A 86 -4.25 12.05 -9.87
N SER A 87 -3.23 12.10 -10.72
CA SER A 87 -2.86 10.96 -11.59
C SER A 87 -2.48 9.71 -10.79
N THR A 88 -1.87 9.90 -9.61
CA THR A 88 -1.51 8.79 -8.73
C THR A 88 -2.75 8.17 -8.07
N HIS A 89 -3.70 8.98 -7.60
CA HIS A 89 -4.97 8.47 -7.08
C HIS A 89 -5.72 7.68 -8.15
N ASP A 90 -5.85 8.23 -9.35
CA ASP A 90 -6.53 7.54 -10.47
C ASP A 90 -5.87 6.18 -10.79
N LEU A 91 -4.53 6.13 -10.79
CA LEU A 91 -3.77 4.90 -11.03
C LEU A 91 -3.98 3.86 -9.92
N VAL A 92 -3.93 4.28 -8.65
CA VAL A 92 -4.09 3.39 -7.49
C VAL A 92 -5.53 2.88 -7.37
N ASP A 93 -6.51 3.73 -7.66
CA ASP A 93 -7.93 3.33 -7.66
C ASP A 93 -8.18 2.28 -8.74
N LYS A 94 -7.66 2.48 -9.95
CA LYS A 94 -7.73 1.49 -11.03
C LYS A 94 -7.01 0.19 -10.67
N GLN A 95 -5.84 0.29 -10.04
CA GLN A 95 -5.08 -0.87 -9.56
C GLN A 95 -5.88 -1.69 -8.54
N ASN A 96 -6.51 -1.01 -7.58
CA ASN A 96 -7.33 -1.64 -6.55
C ASN A 96 -8.60 -2.28 -7.12
N GLU A 97 -9.28 -1.60 -8.03
CA GLU A 97 -10.45 -2.15 -8.73
C GLU A 97 -10.08 -3.45 -9.47
N LEU A 98 -8.99 -3.43 -10.24
CA LEU A 98 -8.51 -4.59 -10.97
C LEU A 98 -8.12 -5.74 -10.04
N LEU A 99 -7.40 -5.45 -8.95
CA LEU A 99 -6.98 -6.44 -7.97
C LEU A 99 -8.20 -7.10 -7.29
N LEU A 100 -9.10 -6.29 -6.75
CA LEU A 100 -10.19 -6.76 -5.88
C LEU A 100 -11.34 -7.38 -6.67
N ASN A 101 -11.67 -6.85 -7.84
CA ASN A 101 -12.87 -7.23 -8.58
C ASN A 101 -12.59 -8.21 -9.73
N GLN A 102 -11.33 -8.37 -10.15
CA GLN A 102 -11.00 -9.26 -11.27
C GLN A 102 -9.92 -10.28 -10.91
N VAL A 103 -8.75 -9.83 -10.45
CA VAL A 103 -7.59 -10.73 -10.29
C VAL A 103 -7.76 -11.67 -9.09
N LEU A 104 -8.09 -11.16 -7.90
CA LEU A 104 -8.29 -12.01 -6.73
C LEU A 104 -9.46 -12.99 -6.87
N PRO A 105 -10.64 -12.59 -7.40
CA PRO A 105 -11.73 -13.53 -7.66
C PRO A 105 -11.34 -14.63 -8.65
N ALA A 106 -10.71 -14.27 -9.78
CA ALA A 106 -10.31 -15.26 -10.78
C ALA A 106 -9.23 -16.23 -10.26
N LEU A 107 -8.28 -15.75 -9.44
CA LEU A 107 -7.33 -16.63 -8.77
C LEU A 107 -8.04 -17.59 -7.81
N MET A 108 -9.06 -17.11 -7.09
CA MET A 108 -9.82 -17.93 -6.16
C MET A 108 -10.61 -19.05 -6.87
N GLU A 109 -11.13 -18.79 -8.07
CA GLU A 109 -11.76 -19.82 -8.93
C GLU A 109 -10.78 -20.93 -9.34
N GLU A 110 -9.50 -20.58 -9.51
CA GLU A 110 -8.40 -21.53 -9.77
C GLU A 110 -7.80 -22.14 -8.47
N GLY A 111 -8.46 -21.96 -7.32
CA GLY A 111 -8.03 -22.50 -6.03
C GLY A 111 -6.87 -21.75 -5.37
N ILE A 112 -6.52 -20.55 -5.85
CA ILE A 112 -5.45 -19.70 -5.30
C ILE A 112 -6.08 -18.45 -4.70
N GLY A 113 -6.25 -18.38 -3.37
CA GLY A 113 -6.97 -17.25 -2.78
C GLY A 113 -6.63 -16.94 -1.34
N LEU A 114 -7.14 -15.80 -0.90
CA LEU A 114 -7.16 -15.40 0.51
C LEU A 114 -8.57 -15.65 1.05
N LEU A 115 -8.69 -16.58 1.99
CA LEU A 115 -9.96 -16.85 2.66
C LEU A 115 -10.39 -15.64 3.49
N ARG A 116 -11.60 -15.13 3.27
CA ARG A 116 -12.12 -13.98 4.02
C ARG A 116 -12.58 -14.40 5.41
N VAL A 117 -12.16 -13.67 6.44
CA VAL A 117 -12.43 -13.96 7.86
C VAL A 117 -13.91 -14.27 8.19
N PRO A 118 -14.92 -13.57 7.62
CA PRO A 118 -16.33 -13.90 7.89
C PRO A 118 -16.74 -15.31 7.44
N GLN A 119 -16.02 -15.90 6.49
CA GLN A 119 -16.31 -17.20 5.89
C GLN A 119 -15.58 -18.36 6.60
N TRP A 120 -14.79 -18.07 7.64
CA TRP A 120 -13.97 -19.10 8.27
C TRP A 120 -14.79 -20.08 9.10
N THR A 121 -14.55 -21.38 8.87
CA THR A 121 -15.04 -22.47 9.72
C THR A 121 -14.38 -22.43 11.11
N GLN A 122 -14.91 -23.18 12.07
CA GLN A 122 -14.31 -23.26 13.40
C GLN A 122 -12.88 -23.80 13.35
N GLU A 123 -12.63 -24.85 12.55
CA GLU A 123 -11.28 -25.44 12.38
C GLU A 123 -10.27 -24.43 11.81
N GLN A 124 -10.69 -23.61 10.85
CA GLN A 124 -9.85 -22.55 10.27
C GLN A 124 -9.52 -21.47 11.30
N ARG A 125 -10.49 -21.08 12.14
CA ARG A 125 -10.28 -20.13 13.24
C ARG A 125 -9.32 -20.67 14.28
N ASP A 126 -9.50 -21.92 14.69
CA ASP A 126 -8.64 -22.59 15.67
C ASP A 126 -7.21 -22.73 15.15
N TRP A 127 -7.03 -23.10 13.88
CA TRP A 127 -5.72 -23.13 13.24
C TRP A 127 -5.06 -21.75 13.22
N ALA A 128 -5.79 -20.71 12.83
CA ALA A 128 -5.26 -19.35 12.76
C ALA A 128 -4.90 -18.81 14.16
N TYR A 129 -5.74 -19.06 15.18
CA TYR A 129 -5.47 -18.68 16.56
C TYR A 129 -4.23 -19.39 17.11
N ASN A 130 -4.14 -20.71 16.93
CA ASN A 130 -2.99 -21.49 17.40
C ASN A 130 -1.69 -21.06 16.70
N THR A 131 -1.76 -20.79 15.39
CA THR A 131 -0.61 -20.27 14.63
C THR A 131 -0.22 -18.87 15.08
N PHE A 132 -1.19 -17.98 15.32
CA PHE A 132 -0.95 -16.66 15.90
C PHE A 132 -0.25 -16.75 17.26
N MET A 133 -0.78 -17.55 18.19
CA MET A 133 -0.20 -17.68 19.53
C MET A 133 1.20 -18.29 19.52
N ARG A 134 1.47 -19.25 18.63
CA ARG A 134 2.76 -19.93 18.54
C ARG A 134 3.82 -19.11 17.81
N GLU A 135 3.46 -18.44 16.72
CA GLU A 135 4.44 -17.87 15.77
C GLU A 135 4.41 -16.33 15.74
N VAL A 136 3.23 -15.71 15.82
CA VAL A 136 3.08 -14.25 15.67
C VAL A 136 3.20 -13.54 17.01
N MET A 137 2.41 -13.94 18.00
CA MET A 137 2.30 -13.30 19.31
C MET A 137 3.66 -13.11 20.02
N PRO A 138 4.60 -14.09 20.03
CA PRO A 138 5.90 -13.91 20.68
C PRO A 138 6.78 -12.83 20.04
N LEU A 139 6.49 -12.44 18.79
CA LEU A 139 7.22 -11.43 18.04
C LEU A 139 6.55 -10.05 18.10
N LEU A 140 5.34 -9.94 18.67
CA LEU A 140 4.64 -8.68 18.80
C LEU A 140 5.16 -7.92 20.02
N THR A 141 5.47 -6.64 19.81
CA THR A 141 5.79 -5.70 20.89
C THR A 141 4.91 -4.47 20.72
N PRO A 142 3.68 -4.48 21.26
CA PRO A 142 2.79 -3.32 21.20
C PRO A 142 3.41 -2.12 21.92
N ILE A 143 3.31 -0.94 21.32
CA ILE A 143 3.79 0.31 21.90
C ILE A 143 2.58 1.19 22.20
N GLY A 144 2.33 1.45 23.48
CA GLY A 144 1.33 2.44 23.90
C GLY A 144 1.76 3.84 23.47
N LEU A 145 0.84 4.60 22.89
CA LEU A 145 1.01 6.01 22.61
C LEU A 145 0.38 6.81 23.75
N ASP A 146 1.15 7.74 24.29
CA ASP A 146 0.63 8.76 25.18
C ASP A 146 1.20 10.14 24.79
N PRO A 147 0.54 11.24 25.18
CA PRO A 147 1.02 12.59 24.84
C PRO A 147 2.33 12.98 25.53
N ALA A 148 2.79 12.23 26.54
CA ALA A 148 3.96 12.56 27.34
C ALA A 148 5.27 12.02 26.72
N HIS A 149 5.18 11.08 25.79
CA HIS A 149 6.33 10.48 25.11
C HIS A 149 6.33 10.80 23.60
N PRO A 150 7.52 10.90 22.96
CA PRO A 150 7.61 11.11 21.53
C PRO A 150 7.03 9.92 20.76
N PHE A 151 6.48 10.20 19.58
CA PHE A 151 5.96 9.16 18.68
C PHE A 151 7.07 8.14 18.35
N PRO A 152 6.78 6.83 18.44
CA PRO A 152 7.80 5.80 18.23
C PRO A 152 8.32 5.82 16.79
N ARG A 153 9.59 5.45 16.62
CA ARG A 153 10.17 5.31 15.28
C ARG A 153 9.48 4.16 14.54
N VAL A 154 8.86 4.48 13.42
CA VAL A 154 8.27 3.53 12.50
C VAL A 154 9.24 3.29 11.36
N TYR A 155 9.54 2.02 11.07
CA TYR A 155 10.44 1.66 9.97
C TYR A 155 9.77 1.92 8.62
N ASN A 156 10.58 2.37 7.65
CA ASN A 156 10.09 2.55 6.29
C ASN A 156 9.58 1.23 5.69
N LYS A 157 8.47 1.30 4.94
CA LYS A 157 7.73 0.17 4.36
C LYS A 157 7.33 -0.93 5.36
N SER A 158 7.27 -0.63 6.66
CA SER A 158 6.67 -1.57 7.63
C SER A 158 5.16 -1.39 7.68
N LEU A 159 4.43 -2.50 7.85
CA LEU A 159 3.01 -2.47 8.12
C LEU A 159 2.80 -2.31 9.63
N ASN A 160 2.03 -1.31 10.03
CA ASN A 160 1.75 -1.01 11.43
C ASN A 160 0.25 -0.83 11.59
N PHE A 161 -0.29 -1.37 12.69
CA PHE A 161 -1.68 -1.21 13.08
C PHE A 161 -1.74 -0.18 14.20
N ILE A 162 -2.51 0.90 14.00
CA ILE A 162 -2.87 1.83 15.05
C ILE A 162 -4.21 1.37 15.61
N ILE A 163 -4.22 0.97 16.88
CA ILE A 163 -5.40 0.41 17.56
C ILE A 163 -5.83 1.32 18.69
N SER A 164 -7.13 1.61 18.76
CA SER A 164 -7.73 2.24 19.93
C SER A 164 -8.03 1.16 20.96
N LEU A 165 -7.54 1.35 22.18
CA LEU A 165 -7.89 0.50 23.31
C LEU A 165 -9.07 1.12 24.05
N SER A 166 -9.92 0.28 24.61
CA SER A 166 -11.04 0.68 25.46
C SER A 166 -10.87 0.11 26.86
N GLY A 167 -11.25 0.87 27.88
CA GLY A 167 -11.12 0.50 29.29
C GLY A 167 -10.26 1.48 30.07
N GLU A 168 -10.10 1.18 31.35
CA GLU A 168 -9.18 1.88 32.25
C GLU A 168 -7.94 1.00 32.44
N ASP A 169 -6.76 1.60 32.32
CA ASP A 169 -5.55 0.93 32.76
C ASP A 169 -5.49 0.84 34.29
N ALA A 170 -4.45 0.18 34.83
CA ALA A 170 -4.26 0.06 36.27
C ALA A 170 -4.11 1.42 37.02
N PHE A 171 -4.04 2.53 36.27
CA PHE A 171 -3.91 3.90 36.79
C PHE A 171 -5.15 4.76 36.51
N GLY A 172 -6.26 4.17 36.05
CA GLY A 172 -7.52 4.88 35.79
C GLY A 172 -7.49 5.77 34.55
N ARG A 173 -6.51 5.60 33.65
CA ARG A 173 -6.43 6.37 32.41
C ARG A 173 -7.36 5.74 31.38
N THR A 174 -8.24 6.56 30.80
CA THR A 174 -9.20 6.13 29.78
C THR A 174 -8.56 6.12 28.40
N GLY A 175 -8.70 5.00 27.70
CA GLY A 175 -8.48 4.89 26.25
C GLY A 175 -7.06 5.25 25.79
N ALA A 176 -6.14 4.28 25.80
CA ALA A 176 -4.85 4.43 25.16
C ALA A 176 -4.91 4.05 23.68
N ILE A 177 -4.14 4.74 22.83
CA ILE A 177 -3.85 4.26 21.48
C ILE A 177 -2.61 3.38 21.59
N ALA A 178 -2.55 2.27 20.85
CA ALA A 178 -1.32 1.49 20.72
C ALA A 178 -0.96 1.29 19.26
N ILE A 179 0.33 1.12 19.00
CA ILE A 179 0.86 0.70 17.70
C ILE A 179 1.32 -0.74 17.83
N VAL A 180 0.86 -1.59 16.91
CA VAL A 180 1.33 -2.96 16.76
C VAL A 180 2.03 -3.07 15.41
N GLN A 181 3.31 -3.41 15.43
CA GLN A 181 4.09 -3.58 14.20
C GLN A 181 3.95 -5.01 13.70
N ALA A 182 3.66 -5.19 12.41
CA ALA A 182 3.65 -6.51 11.79
C ALA A 182 5.09 -7.06 11.74
N PRO A 183 5.38 -8.26 12.29
CA PRO A 183 6.72 -8.82 12.30
C PRO A 183 7.23 -9.09 10.87
N ARG A 184 8.38 -8.52 10.52
CA ARG A 184 9.01 -8.75 9.20
C ARG A 184 9.71 -10.10 9.08
N ALA A 185 9.95 -10.78 10.20
CA ALA A 185 10.59 -12.10 10.23
C ALA A 185 9.65 -13.22 9.73
N LEU A 186 8.34 -12.96 9.67
CA LEU A 186 7.35 -13.91 9.20
C LEU A 186 6.94 -13.62 7.75
N PRO A 187 6.55 -14.66 6.99
CA PRO A 187 5.98 -14.45 5.67
C PRO A 187 4.68 -13.65 5.77
N ARG A 188 4.45 -12.77 4.79
CA ARG A 188 3.24 -11.93 4.73
C ARG A 188 1.96 -12.74 4.50
N LEU A 189 2.09 -13.95 3.98
CA LEU A 189 1.02 -14.90 3.74
C LEU A 189 1.40 -16.24 4.39
N LEU A 190 0.48 -16.80 5.17
CA LEU A 190 0.63 -18.13 5.76
C LEU A 190 -0.23 -19.12 5.00
N LYS A 191 0.37 -20.19 4.49
CA LYS A 191 -0.37 -21.26 3.80
C LYS A 191 -1.16 -22.05 4.82
N MET A 192 -2.48 -22.07 4.66
CA MET A 192 -3.37 -22.92 5.46
C MET A 192 -3.21 -24.39 5.02
N PRO A 193 -3.26 -25.36 5.95
CA PRO A 193 -3.23 -26.78 5.60
C PRO A 193 -4.36 -27.15 4.64
N GLU A 194 -4.03 -27.96 3.62
CA GLU A 194 -4.98 -28.35 2.56
C GLU A 194 -6.25 -29.01 3.09
N ALA A 195 -6.13 -29.79 4.17
CA ALA A 195 -7.26 -30.47 4.81
C ALA A 195 -8.36 -29.52 5.33
N ILE A 196 -8.02 -28.25 5.61
CA ILE A 196 -8.96 -27.25 6.14
C ILE A 196 -9.10 -26.03 5.23
N ALA A 197 -8.35 -25.96 4.12
CA ALA A 197 -8.34 -24.80 3.22
C ALA A 197 -9.61 -24.69 2.37
N GLY A 198 -10.31 -25.82 2.14
CA GLY A 198 -11.45 -25.92 1.23
C GLY A 198 -11.01 -26.35 -0.14
#